data_AF-L8P1I7-F1
#
_entry.id   AF-L8P1I7-F1
#
_cell.length_a   1.000
_cell.length_b   1.000
_cell.length_c   1.000
_cell.angle_alpha   90.00
_cell.angle_beta   90.00
_cell.angle_gamma   90.00
#
_symmetry.space_group_name_H-M   'P 1'
#
loop_
_entity.id
_entity.type
_entity.pdbx_description
1 polymer ?
#
loop_
_entity_poly.entity_id
_entity_poly.type
_entity_poly.pdbx_seq_one_letter_code
_entity_poly.pdbx_strand_id
1 'polypeptide(L)'
;MSETWTPRCTCCSGRYGGTPPSPCPARSSAATPGSTALELDPHIGEFREDTYRSALAAVPHLDGETPTEHRQREMQHLSPTRWLPQLLHRKDRLSMVRGLEVRVPYGDHRRVQYPFDVPWALKSFDGREKSLLRAAGKGWVPDAVLRRPKNHSPATHHPDCNRGPQDLARDALTVERVRAPADETRVKPCLDTPPEQLGRGHRLRLERVVDLALWLDRYQPELALQEPHA
;
A
#
# COMPACT_ATOMS: atom_id res chain seq x y z
N MET A 1 5.91 30.11 41.08
CA MET A 1 4.83 29.56 40.24
C MET A 1 5.32 29.53 38.82
N SER A 2 5.83 28.38 38.39
CA SER A 2 6.31 28.11 37.03
C SER A 2 6.57 26.60 36.95
N GLU A 3 5.51 25.85 36.68
CA GLU A 3 5.56 24.40 36.45
C GLU A 3 5.94 24.13 34.99
N THR A 4 7.12 23.57 34.79
CA THR A 4 7.56 22.98 33.53
C THR A 4 6.90 21.61 33.33
N TRP A 5 6.07 21.51 32.30
CA TRP A 5 5.35 20.30 31.90
C TRP A 5 6.30 19.33 31.17
N THR A 6 6.58 18.16 31.76
CA THR A 6 7.18 17.01 31.08
C THR A 6 6.08 15.99 30.79
N PRO A 7 5.88 15.53 29.53
CA PRO A 7 4.92 14.48 29.25
C PRO A 7 5.46 13.12 29.72
N ARG A 8 4.85 12.57 30.77
CA ARG A 8 4.99 11.14 31.12
C ARG A 8 4.30 10.30 30.07
N CYS A 9 5.05 9.43 29.39
CA CYS A 9 4.52 8.44 28.47
C CYS A 9 4.00 7.23 29.27
N THR A 10 2.69 7.19 29.53
CA THR A 10 1.99 6.05 30.14
C THR A 10 1.77 4.95 29.09
N CYS A 11 2.79 4.12 28.83
CA CYS A 11 2.62 2.89 28.04
C CYS A 11 2.88 1.59 28.85
N CYS A 12 3.32 1.69 30.11
CA CYS A 12 3.62 0.51 30.92
C CYS A 12 2.86 0.54 32.26
N SER A 13 1.60 0.08 32.26
CA SER A 13 0.96 -0.42 33.48
C SER A 13 -0.04 -1.53 33.13
N GLY A 14 0.48 -2.75 33.02
CA GLY A 14 -0.29 -3.98 32.86
C GLY A 14 0.57 -5.16 33.27
N ARG A 15 0.36 -5.64 34.50
CA ARG A 15 1.09 -6.74 35.15
C ARG A 15 0.87 -8.04 34.37
N TYR A 16 1.92 -8.67 33.85
CA TYR A 16 2.12 -10.13 33.86
C TYR A 16 3.62 -10.39 33.72
N GLY A 17 4.15 -11.23 34.61
CA GLY A 17 5.57 -11.55 34.71
C GLY A 17 6.07 -12.29 33.48
N GLY A 18 7.06 -11.70 32.82
CA GLY A 18 7.81 -12.28 31.71
C GLY A 18 8.89 -11.27 31.34
N THR A 19 10.13 -11.74 31.23
CA THR A 19 11.31 -10.92 30.94
C THR A 19 11.05 -9.96 29.79
N PRO A 20 11.32 -8.64 29.92
CA PRO A 20 11.09 -7.71 28.83
C PRO A 20 12.00 -8.07 27.64
N PRO A 21 11.49 -8.08 26.39
CA PRO A 21 12.39 -8.09 25.24
C PRO A 21 13.23 -6.82 25.27
N SER A 22 14.52 -6.96 24.96
CA SER A 22 15.55 -5.92 24.96
C SER A 22 15.06 -4.59 24.39
N PRO A 23 15.52 -3.44 24.93
CA PRO A 23 15.07 -2.13 24.47
C PRO A 23 15.42 -1.97 22.99
N CYS A 24 14.40 -1.59 22.21
CA CYS A 24 14.56 -1.00 20.90
C CYS A 24 15.63 0.10 21.01
N PRO A 25 16.67 0.15 20.15
CA PRO A 25 17.65 1.21 20.24
C PRO A 25 16.94 2.54 20.04
N ALA A 26 16.82 3.31 21.11
CA ALA A 26 16.40 4.70 21.06
C ALA A 26 17.40 5.45 20.18
N ARG A 27 17.08 5.61 18.89
CA ARG A 27 17.83 6.49 18.01
C ARG A 27 17.14 7.83 18.04
N SER A 28 17.69 8.72 18.85
CA SER A 28 17.48 10.16 18.72
C SER A 28 17.98 10.57 17.34
N SER A 29 17.08 10.70 16.36
CA SER A 29 17.30 11.76 15.39
C SER A 29 16.95 13.03 16.13
N ALA A 30 17.97 13.76 16.57
CA ALA A 30 17.77 15.17 16.83
C ALA A 30 17.45 15.79 15.47
N ALA A 31 16.18 15.78 15.08
CA ALA A 31 15.70 16.64 14.03
C ALA A 31 16.03 18.06 14.49
N THR A 32 17.00 18.69 13.84
CA THR A 32 17.25 20.11 14.01
C THR A 32 15.92 20.81 13.75
N PRO A 33 15.39 21.63 14.68
CA PRO A 33 14.16 22.36 14.41
C PRO A 33 14.43 23.29 13.23
N GLY A 34 13.88 22.96 12.06
CA GLY A 34 13.99 23.78 10.86
C GLY A 34 14.63 23.13 9.63
N SER A 35 15.22 21.93 9.69
CA SER A 35 15.65 21.27 8.44
C SER A 35 14.44 20.58 7.77
N THR A 36 14.07 21.09 6.59
CA THR A 36 13.09 20.42 5.71
C THR A 36 13.79 19.40 4.79
N ALA A 37 15.03 19.05 5.11
CA ALA A 37 15.85 18.11 4.37
C ALA A 37 15.35 16.69 4.67
N LEU A 38 14.71 16.08 3.68
CA LEU A 38 14.27 14.70 3.75
C LEU A 38 15.46 13.79 3.45
N GLU A 39 16.18 13.37 4.48
CA GLU A 39 17.24 12.37 4.32
C GLU A 39 16.57 11.02 4.02
N LEU A 40 16.82 10.47 2.82
CA LEU A 40 16.26 9.18 2.42
C LEU A 40 16.96 8.07 3.21
N ASP A 41 16.28 7.57 4.23
CA ASP A 41 16.78 6.54 5.15
C ASP A 41 17.34 5.32 4.40
N PRO A 42 18.63 4.96 4.59
CA PRO A 42 19.24 3.79 3.97
C PRO A 42 18.66 2.45 4.48
N HIS A 43 17.85 2.44 5.56
CA HIS A 43 17.33 1.24 6.19
C HIS A 43 15.93 0.82 5.71
N ILE A 44 15.52 1.18 4.49
CA ILE A 44 14.23 0.75 3.90
C ILE A 44 14.04 -0.78 3.98
N GLY A 45 15.12 -1.55 3.85
CA GLY A 45 15.07 -3.02 4.00
C GLY A 45 14.61 -3.46 5.39
N GLU A 46 15.24 -2.92 6.43
CA GLU A 46 14.91 -3.21 7.84
C GLU A 46 13.51 -2.72 8.18
N PHE A 47 13.16 -1.49 7.78
CA PHE A 47 11.82 -0.94 7.99
C PHE A 47 10.72 -1.82 7.38
N ARG A 48 10.94 -2.32 6.16
CA ARG A 48 10.00 -3.22 5.48
C ARG A 48 9.83 -4.53 6.24
N GLU A 49 10.94 -5.11 6.68
CA GLU A 49 10.97 -6.37 7.41
C GLU A 49 10.27 -6.24 8.78
N ASP A 50 10.59 -5.20 9.53
CA ASP A 50 9.97 -4.93 10.83
C ASP A 50 8.47 -4.66 10.69
N THR A 51 8.07 -3.83 9.71
CA THR A 51 6.65 -3.57 9.44
C THR A 51 5.90 -4.85 9.07
N TYR A 52 6.52 -5.72 8.27
CA TYR A 52 5.92 -7.00 7.89
C TYR A 52 5.77 -7.92 9.10
N ARG A 53 6.83 -8.07 9.92
CA ARG A 53 6.82 -8.88 11.14
C ARG A 53 5.77 -8.40 12.13
N SER A 54 5.72 -7.09 12.41
CA SER A 54 4.69 -6.51 13.28
C SER A 54 3.28 -6.70 12.73
N ALA A 55 3.10 -6.69 11.41
CA ALA A 55 1.80 -6.94 10.79
C ALA A 55 1.36 -8.40 10.93
N LEU A 56 2.29 -9.36 10.83
CA LEU A 56 1.99 -10.78 11.07
C LEU A 56 1.72 -11.08 12.54
N ALA A 57 2.44 -10.45 13.46
CA ALA A 57 2.23 -10.62 14.90
C ALA A 57 0.84 -10.15 15.38
N ALA A 58 0.15 -9.30 14.61
CA ALA A 58 -1.20 -8.83 14.90
C ALA A 58 -2.31 -9.76 14.38
N VAL A 59 -1.95 -10.83 13.65
CA VAL A 59 -2.91 -11.79 13.11
C VAL A 59 -3.44 -12.65 14.26
N PRO A 60 -4.77 -12.73 14.45
CA PRO A 60 -5.33 -13.60 15.49
C PRO A 60 -5.11 -15.07 15.13
N HIS A 61 -5.01 -15.93 16.15
CA HIS A 61 -4.94 -17.38 16.00
C HIS A 61 -6.25 -18.02 16.45
N LEU A 62 -6.63 -19.12 15.80
CA LEU A 62 -7.76 -19.95 16.24
C LEU A 62 -7.28 -21.30 16.78
N ASP A 63 -8.01 -21.81 17.78
CA ASP A 63 -7.76 -23.15 18.32
C ASP A 63 -7.95 -24.22 17.25
N GLY A 64 -6.97 -25.11 17.12
CA GLY A 64 -7.02 -26.24 16.18
C GLY A 64 -6.80 -25.86 14.71
N GLU A 65 -6.41 -24.61 14.40
CA GLU A 65 -6.13 -24.24 13.00
C GLU A 65 -4.84 -24.91 12.48
N THR A 66 -4.90 -25.39 11.24
CA THR A 66 -3.72 -25.95 10.57
C THR A 66 -2.76 -24.84 10.13
N PRO A 67 -1.47 -25.13 9.89
CA PRO A 67 -0.53 -24.13 9.36
C PRO A 67 -0.98 -23.50 8.03
N THR A 68 -1.68 -24.27 7.20
CA THR A 68 -2.23 -23.76 5.93
C THR A 68 -3.35 -22.77 6.18
N GLU A 69 -4.28 -23.07 7.09
CA GLU A 69 -5.36 -22.16 7.45
C GLU A 69 -4.85 -20.89 8.11
N HIS A 70 -3.83 -21.00 8.97
CA HIS A 70 -3.17 -19.85 9.55
C HIS A 70 -2.54 -18.96 8.47
N ARG A 71 -1.83 -19.54 7.49
CA ARG A 71 -1.28 -18.78 6.36
C ARG A 71 -2.36 -18.07 5.54
N GLN A 72 -3.53 -18.68 5.37
CA GLN A 72 -4.67 -18.02 4.72
C GLN A 72 -5.22 -16.88 5.59
N ARG A 73 -5.24 -17.04 6.91
CA ARG A 73 -5.67 -15.99 7.86
C ARG A 73 -4.74 -14.79 7.84
N GLU A 74 -3.43 -15.00 7.78
CA GLU A 74 -2.45 -13.92 7.61
C GLU A 74 -2.78 -13.09 6.37
N MET A 75 -2.95 -13.73 5.21
CA MET A 75 -3.29 -13.01 3.96
C MET A 75 -4.62 -12.26 4.06
N GLN A 76 -5.63 -12.87 4.69
CA GLN A 76 -6.94 -12.25 4.90
C GLN A 76 -6.90 -11.08 5.89
N HIS A 77 -6.00 -11.10 6.86
CA HIS A 77 -5.80 -10.02 7.82
C HIS A 77 -5.00 -8.87 7.21
N LEU A 78 -3.95 -9.16 6.46
CA LEU A 78 -3.10 -8.16 5.82
C LEU A 78 -3.84 -7.38 4.73
N SER A 79 -4.81 -8.00 4.04
CA SER A 79 -5.57 -7.34 2.98
C SER A 79 -6.33 -6.09 3.47
N PRO A 80 -7.22 -6.15 4.47
CA PRO A 80 -7.93 -4.98 4.99
C PRO A 80 -7.03 -4.04 5.81
N THR A 81 -5.96 -4.52 6.45
CA THR A 81 -5.12 -3.68 7.34
C THR A 81 -3.98 -2.97 6.62
N ARG A 82 -3.45 -3.52 5.53
CA ARG A 82 -2.28 -2.98 4.81
C ARG A 82 -2.56 -2.54 3.38
N TRP A 83 -3.45 -3.24 2.68
CA TRP A 83 -3.72 -2.98 1.26
C TRP A 83 -4.97 -2.14 1.01
N LEU A 84 -6.09 -2.49 1.63
CA LEU A 84 -7.39 -1.83 1.45
C LEU A 84 -7.35 -0.32 1.76
N PRO A 85 -6.65 0.19 2.80
CA PRO A 85 -6.64 1.61 3.11
C PRO A 85 -6.14 2.47 1.94
N GLN A 86 -5.15 1.98 1.20
CA GLN A 86 -4.62 2.68 0.01
C GLN A 86 -5.70 2.80 -1.09
N LEU A 87 -6.49 1.76 -1.30
CA LEU A 87 -7.58 1.75 -2.27
C LEU A 87 -8.74 2.67 -1.85
N LEU A 88 -9.07 2.69 -0.55
CA LEU A 88 -10.12 3.55 0.00
C LEU A 88 -9.72 5.03 -0.11
N HIS A 89 -8.49 5.38 0.28
CA HIS A 89 -7.98 6.74 0.13
C HIS A 89 -8.03 7.23 -1.32
N ARG A 90 -7.63 6.38 -2.28
CA ARG A 90 -7.70 6.72 -3.70
C ARG A 90 -9.13 6.96 -4.14
N LYS A 91 -10.05 6.06 -3.79
CA LYS A 91 -11.48 6.18 -4.11
C LYS A 91 -12.07 7.47 -3.53
N ASP A 92 -11.83 7.74 -2.24
CA ASP A 92 -12.36 8.90 -1.53
C ASP A 92 -11.86 10.20 -2.18
N ARG A 93 -10.55 10.35 -2.37
CA ARG A 93 -10.00 11.57 -2.98
C ARG A 93 -10.54 11.80 -4.40
N LEU A 94 -10.57 10.77 -5.25
CA LEU A 94 -11.05 10.92 -6.62
C LEU A 94 -12.54 11.26 -6.69
N SER A 95 -13.35 10.67 -5.81
CA SER A 95 -14.79 10.94 -5.78
C SER A 95 -15.12 12.31 -5.18
N MET A 96 -14.44 12.70 -4.11
CA MET A 96 -14.65 13.98 -3.44
C MET A 96 -14.22 15.19 -4.29
N VAL A 97 -13.21 15.03 -5.16
CA VAL A 97 -12.84 16.08 -6.14
C VAL A 97 -14.03 16.45 -7.06
N ARG A 98 -15.01 15.56 -7.22
CA ARG A 98 -16.23 15.80 -7.99
C ARG A 98 -17.49 15.90 -7.12
N GLY A 99 -17.35 16.00 -5.79
CA GLY A 99 -18.48 16.06 -4.86
C GLY A 99 -19.34 14.78 -4.85
N LEU A 100 -18.80 13.64 -5.28
CA LEU A 100 -19.51 12.36 -5.33
C LEU A 100 -19.18 11.52 -4.09
N GLU A 101 -20.19 11.05 -3.38
CA GLU A 101 -19.99 10.11 -2.26
C GLU A 101 -20.07 8.65 -2.73
N VAL A 102 -18.93 7.98 -2.81
CA VAL A 102 -18.89 6.54 -3.15
C VAL A 102 -18.93 5.70 -1.88
N ARG A 103 -19.95 4.86 -1.72
CA ARG A 103 -20.05 3.90 -0.60
C ARG A 103 -19.38 2.56 -0.96
N VAL A 104 -18.87 1.85 0.05
CA VAL A 104 -18.20 0.53 -0.12
C VAL A 104 -18.91 -0.54 0.72
N PRO A 105 -20.03 -1.11 0.25
CA PRO A 105 -20.84 -2.04 1.04
C PRO A 105 -20.08 -3.27 1.53
N TYR A 106 -19.10 -3.75 0.77
CA TYR A 106 -18.25 -4.89 1.16
C TYR A 106 -17.20 -4.54 2.23
N GLY A 107 -16.97 -3.25 2.49
CA GLY A 107 -16.03 -2.76 3.50
C GLY A 107 -16.64 -2.66 4.90
N ASP A 108 -17.90 -3.06 5.08
CA ASP A 108 -18.53 -3.11 6.40
C ASP A 108 -17.84 -4.16 7.28
N HIS A 109 -17.40 -3.77 8.49
CA HIS A 109 -16.70 -4.65 9.41
C HIS A 109 -17.49 -5.92 9.74
N ARG A 110 -18.82 -5.85 9.83
CA ARG A 110 -19.69 -7.01 10.11
C ARG A 110 -19.67 -8.01 8.95
N ARG A 111 -19.58 -7.50 7.71
CA ARG A 111 -19.51 -8.33 6.50
C ARG A 111 -18.11 -8.90 6.24
N VAL A 112 -17.07 -8.29 6.82
CA VAL A 112 -15.69 -8.79 6.73
C VAL A 112 -15.39 -9.80 7.83
N GLN A 113 -15.90 -9.59 9.05
CA GLN A 113 -15.69 -10.50 10.18
C GLN A 113 -16.28 -11.89 9.93
N TYR A 114 -17.51 -11.98 9.41
CA TYR A 114 -18.13 -13.28 9.12
C TYR A 114 -17.27 -14.18 8.22
N PRO A 115 -16.88 -13.77 6.99
CA PRO A 115 -16.03 -14.60 6.17
C PRO A 115 -14.65 -14.77 6.79
N PHE A 116 -14.10 -13.86 7.61
CA PHE A 116 -12.78 -14.05 8.23
C PHE A 116 -12.69 -15.39 8.99
N ASP A 117 -13.75 -15.78 9.70
CA ASP A 117 -13.77 -17.00 10.52
C ASP A 117 -14.25 -18.26 9.80
N VAL A 118 -14.78 -18.15 8.58
CA VAL A 118 -15.20 -19.33 7.80
C VAL A 118 -13.98 -20.20 7.43
N PRO A 119 -14.03 -21.53 7.62
CA PRO A 119 -12.96 -22.43 7.19
C PRO A 119 -12.58 -22.27 5.71
N TRP A 120 -11.29 -22.39 5.40
CA TRP A 120 -10.81 -22.20 4.03
C TRP A 120 -11.47 -23.17 3.03
N ALA A 121 -11.68 -24.42 3.44
CA ALA A 121 -12.37 -25.43 2.64
C ALA A 121 -13.78 -24.98 2.19
N LEU A 122 -14.47 -24.15 2.96
CA LEU A 122 -15.78 -23.60 2.59
C LEU A 122 -15.66 -22.31 1.75
N LYS A 123 -14.60 -21.52 1.94
CA LYS A 123 -14.34 -20.31 1.14
C LYS A 123 -14.01 -20.62 -0.31
N SER A 124 -13.35 -21.77 -0.53
CA SER A 124 -12.75 -22.21 -1.79
C SER A 124 -13.19 -23.66 -2.14
N PHE A 125 -14.44 -24.03 -1.84
CA PHE A 125 -14.92 -25.42 -1.93
C PHE A 125 -14.82 -26.06 -3.32
N ASP A 126 -14.81 -25.25 -4.39
CA ASP A 126 -14.67 -25.67 -5.78
C ASP A 126 -13.30 -25.27 -6.38
N GLY A 127 -12.34 -24.88 -5.55
CA GLY A 127 -11.00 -24.45 -5.96
C GLY A 127 -10.92 -23.08 -6.62
N ARG A 128 -11.99 -22.27 -6.56
CA ARG A 128 -12.05 -20.96 -7.22
C ARG A 128 -11.92 -19.81 -6.21
N GLU A 129 -11.54 -18.64 -6.70
CA GLU A 129 -11.59 -17.45 -5.87
C GLU A 129 -13.04 -17.02 -5.63
N LYS A 130 -13.32 -16.64 -4.39
CA LYS A 130 -14.62 -16.09 -3.97
C LYS A 130 -15.77 -17.10 -4.15
N SER A 131 -15.53 -18.41 -4.05
CA SER A 131 -16.56 -19.44 -4.22
C SER A 131 -17.77 -19.23 -3.33
N LEU A 132 -17.53 -18.95 -2.04
CA LEU A 132 -18.61 -18.65 -1.09
C LEU A 132 -19.48 -17.45 -1.53
N LEU A 133 -18.86 -16.38 -2.01
CA LEU A 133 -19.58 -15.19 -2.50
C LEU A 133 -20.33 -15.49 -3.81
N ARG A 134 -19.73 -16.27 -4.72
CA ARG A 134 -20.37 -16.68 -5.98
C ARG A 134 -21.57 -17.59 -5.72
N ALA A 135 -21.47 -18.50 -4.76
CA ALA A 135 -22.57 -19.35 -4.33
C ALA A 135 -23.71 -18.51 -3.72
N ALA A 136 -23.39 -17.55 -2.85
CA ALA A 136 -24.38 -16.64 -2.26
C ALA A 136 -25.09 -15.76 -3.31
N GLY A 137 -24.42 -15.43 -4.42
CA GLY A 137 -24.98 -14.65 -5.53
C GLY A 137 -25.82 -15.46 -6.51
N LYS A 138 -25.89 -16.79 -6.38
CA LYS A 138 -26.67 -17.65 -7.29
C LYS A 138 -28.16 -17.28 -7.24
N GLY A 139 -28.77 -17.10 -8.40
CA GLY A 139 -30.17 -16.65 -8.53
C GLY A 139 -30.37 -15.14 -8.43
N TRP A 140 -29.38 -14.38 -7.95
CA TRP A 140 -29.45 -12.91 -7.87
C TRP A 140 -28.82 -12.21 -9.07
N VAL A 141 -27.80 -12.83 -9.68
CA VAL A 141 -27.10 -12.29 -10.85
C VAL A 141 -26.99 -13.35 -11.95
N PRO A 142 -26.83 -12.95 -13.22
CA PRO A 142 -26.65 -13.89 -14.31
C PRO A 142 -25.44 -14.79 -14.08
N ASP A 143 -25.62 -16.06 -14.45
CA ASP A 143 -24.60 -17.10 -14.37
C ASP A 143 -23.26 -16.72 -15.05
N ALA A 144 -23.32 -15.95 -16.14
CA ALA A 144 -22.13 -15.44 -16.81
C ALA A 144 -21.27 -14.53 -15.89
N VAL A 145 -21.91 -13.75 -15.02
CA VAL A 145 -21.22 -12.91 -14.03
C VAL A 145 -20.59 -13.78 -12.94
N LEU A 146 -21.32 -14.79 -12.47
CA LEU A 146 -20.84 -15.73 -11.45
C LEU A 146 -19.69 -16.61 -11.92
N ARG A 147 -19.55 -16.84 -13.23
CA ARG A 147 -18.46 -17.64 -13.81
C ARG A 147 -17.29 -16.79 -14.31
N ARG A 148 -17.43 -15.46 -14.36
CA ARG A 148 -16.39 -14.56 -14.85
C ARG A 148 -15.13 -14.64 -13.96
N PRO A 149 -13.93 -14.88 -14.54
CA PRO A 149 -12.67 -14.82 -13.80
C PRO A 149 -12.44 -13.44 -13.15
N LYS A 150 -11.76 -13.42 -11.99
CA LYS A 150 -11.32 -12.16 -11.39
C LYS A 150 -10.40 -11.40 -12.35
N ASN A 151 -10.83 -10.19 -12.72
CA ASN A 151 -9.99 -9.21 -13.42
C ASN A 151 -9.77 -8.00 -12.50
N HIS A 152 -8.53 -7.53 -12.39
CA HIS A 152 -8.15 -6.44 -11.49
C HIS A 152 -8.51 -5.08 -12.11
N SER A 153 -8.85 -4.09 -11.28
CA SER A 153 -9.06 -2.72 -11.74
C SER A 153 -7.78 -1.90 -11.55
N PRO A 154 -7.42 -0.98 -12.46
CA PRO A 154 -8.04 -0.75 -13.77
C PRO A 154 -7.63 -1.85 -14.77
N ALA A 155 -8.61 -2.38 -15.51
CA ALA A 155 -8.42 -3.38 -16.57
C ALA A 155 -8.36 -2.76 -17.98
N THR A 156 -8.35 -1.43 -18.08
CA THR A 156 -8.36 -0.74 -19.37
C THR A 156 -6.99 -0.87 -20.02
N HIS A 157 -6.89 -1.74 -21.02
CA HIS A 157 -5.69 -1.97 -21.84
C HIS A 157 -5.63 -1.04 -23.06
N HIS A 158 -6.39 0.05 -23.05
CA HIS A 158 -6.37 1.01 -24.15
C HIS A 158 -5.01 1.71 -24.20
N PRO A 159 -4.36 1.82 -25.39
CA PRO A 159 -3.03 2.43 -25.50
C PRO A 159 -2.98 3.87 -24.98
N ASP A 160 -4.07 4.62 -25.10
CA ASP A 160 -4.15 5.99 -24.55
C ASP A 160 -3.96 6.05 -23.03
N CYS A 161 -4.34 5.00 -22.30
CA CYS A 161 -4.09 4.91 -20.86
C CYS A 161 -2.60 4.75 -20.52
N ASN A 162 -1.78 4.33 -21.48
CA ASN A 162 -0.33 4.22 -21.36
C ASN A 162 0.37 5.47 -21.91
N ARG A 163 -0.17 6.07 -22.98
CA ARG A 163 0.34 7.31 -23.56
C ARG A 163 0.33 8.47 -22.56
N GLY A 164 -0.77 8.66 -21.83
CA GLY A 164 -0.88 9.76 -20.85
C GLY A 164 0.26 9.78 -19.82
N PRO A 165 0.55 8.68 -19.10
CA PRO A 165 1.71 8.60 -18.21
C PRO A 165 3.07 8.80 -18.90
N GLN A 166 3.23 8.39 -20.17
CA GLN A 166 4.46 8.63 -20.92
C GLN A 166 4.66 10.12 -21.20
N ASP A 167 3.63 10.81 -21.70
CA ASP A 167 3.70 12.23 -22.00
C ASP A 167 3.96 13.05 -20.73
N LEU A 168 3.20 12.79 -19.66
CA LEU A 168 3.42 13.43 -18.35
C LEU A 168 4.83 13.18 -17.79
N ALA A 169 5.37 11.98 -17.98
CA ALA A 169 6.72 11.66 -17.54
C ALA A 169 7.79 12.37 -18.40
N ARG A 170 7.60 12.50 -19.72
CA ARG A 170 8.51 13.29 -20.57
C ARG A 170 8.53 14.74 -20.12
N ASP A 171 7.36 15.33 -19.91
CA ASP A 171 7.24 16.72 -19.46
C ASP A 171 7.91 16.92 -18.10
N ALA A 172 7.64 16.02 -17.14
CA ALA A 172 8.26 16.04 -15.82
C ALA A 172 9.80 15.99 -15.87
N LEU A 173 10.37 15.18 -16.77
CA LEU A 173 11.83 15.01 -16.90
C LEU A 173 12.53 16.19 -17.58
N THR A 174 11.79 17.19 -18.09
CA THR A 174 12.40 18.45 -18.54
C THR A 174 12.91 19.29 -17.37
N VAL A 175 12.41 19.04 -16.16
CA VAL A 175 12.79 19.74 -14.94
C VAL A 175 13.98 19.04 -14.30
N GLU A 176 15.11 19.75 -14.16
CA GLU A 176 16.36 19.19 -13.64
C GLU A 176 16.20 18.50 -12.28
N ARG A 177 15.42 19.13 -11.40
CA ARG A 177 15.15 18.63 -10.06
C ARG A 177 14.41 17.29 -10.02
N VAL A 178 13.69 16.95 -11.09
CA VAL A 178 13.04 15.64 -11.30
C VAL A 178 13.99 14.69 -12.01
N ARG A 179 14.72 15.19 -13.01
CA ARG A 179 15.64 14.41 -13.84
C ARG A 179 16.84 13.88 -13.07
N ALA A 180 17.48 14.71 -12.23
CA ALA A 180 18.67 14.37 -11.47
C ALA A 180 18.53 13.09 -10.60
N PRO A 181 17.43 12.90 -9.82
CA PRO A 181 17.23 11.67 -9.07
C PRO A 181 16.62 10.51 -9.88
N ALA A 182 16.25 10.71 -11.15
CA ALA A 182 15.64 9.68 -11.97
C ALA A 182 16.71 8.81 -12.66
N ASP A 183 16.64 7.49 -12.45
CA ASP A 183 17.53 6.54 -13.14
C ASP A 183 17.14 6.41 -14.62
N GLU A 184 17.87 7.13 -15.48
CA GLU A 184 17.63 7.15 -16.93
C GLU A 184 17.65 5.75 -17.55
N THR A 185 18.53 4.86 -17.08
CA THR A 185 18.66 3.49 -17.61
C THR A 185 17.38 2.69 -17.42
N ARG A 186 16.60 3.02 -16.38
CA ARG A 186 15.33 2.36 -16.04
C ARG A 186 14.12 3.09 -16.60
N VAL A 187 14.20 4.40 -16.78
CA VAL A 187 13.09 5.24 -17.24
C VAL A 187 13.00 5.28 -18.76
N LYS A 188 14.14 5.41 -19.46
CA LYS A 188 14.19 5.52 -20.91
C LYS A 188 13.51 4.37 -21.66
N PRO A 189 13.73 3.08 -21.30
CA PRO A 189 13.00 1.97 -21.93
C PRO A 189 11.48 2.09 -21.76
N CYS A 190 11.00 2.66 -20.65
CA CYS A 190 9.56 2.84 -20.41
C CYS A 190 8.97 3.95 -21.30
N LEU A 191 9.74 4.98 -21.62
CA LEU A 191 9.34 6.07 -22.52
C LEU A 191 9.38 5.63 -23.99
N ASP A 192 10.36 4.82 -24.37
CA ASP A 192 10.58 4.43 -25.76
C ASP A 192 9.72 3.23 -26.19
N THR A 193 9.19 2.46 -25.23
CA THR A 193 8.25 1.36 -25.51
C THR A 193 6.94 1.93 -26.08
N PRO A 194 6.44 1.42 -27.23
CA PRO A 194 5.13 1.83 -27.76
C PRO A 194 4.01 1.66 -26.72
N PRO A 195 3.03 2.59 -26.64
CA PRO A 195 1.96 2.54 -25.64
C PRO A 195 1.19 1.22 -25.64
N GLU A 196 1.02 0.58 -26.79
CA GLU A 196 0.32 -0.70 -26.98
C GLU A 196 1.06 -1.87 -26.31
N GLN A 197 2.38 -1.75 -26.16
CA GLN A 197 3.28 -2.78 -25.63
C GLN A 197 3.73 -2.47 -24.20
N LEU A 198 3.31 -1.33 -23.65
CA LEU A 198 3.74 -0.89 -22.32
C LEU A 198 3.11 -1.75 -21.22
N GLY A 199 3.91 -2.65 -20.67
CA GLY A 199 3.52 -3.48 -19.53
C GLY A 199 3.29 -2.66 -18.25
N ARG A 200 2.45 -3.19 -17.35
CA ARG A 200 2.12 -2.55 -16.05
C ARG A 200 3.35 -2.14 -15.24
N GLY A 201 4.41 -2.95 -15.26
CA GLY A 201 5.64 -2.65 -14.53
C GLY A 201 6.38 -1.41 -15.04
N HIS A 202 6.43 -1.21 -16.35
CA HIS A 202 7.04 -0.01 -16.96
C HIS A 202 6.17 1.22 -16.70
N ARG A 203 4.85 1.09 -16.86
CA ARG A 203 3.90 2.16 -16.55
C ARG A 203 4.03 2.66 -15.11
N LEU A 204 4.10 1.76 -14.12
CA LEU A 204 4.22 2.16 -12.71
C LEU A 204 5.48 3.00 -12.43
N ARG A 205 6.58 2.76 -13.15
CA ARG A 205 7.82 3.56 -13.04
C ARG A 205 7.62 4.96 -13.58
N LEU A 206 6.97 5.11 -14.74
CA LEU A 206 6.61 6.42 -15.29
C LEU A 206 5.71 7.19 -14.33
N GLU A 207 4.69 6.53 -13.77
CA GLU A 207 3.83 7.16 -12.77
C GLU A 207 4.61 7.58 -11.51
N ARG A 208 5.72 6.92 -11.14
CA ARG A 208 6.57 7.38 -10.01
C ARG A 208 7.33 8.66 -10.36
N VAL A 209 7.79 8.81 -11.60
CA VAL A 209 8.42 10.05 -12.08
C VAL A 209 7.41 11.20 -12.01
N VAL A 210 6.19 10.96 -12.48
CA VAL A 210 5.10 11.96 -12.42
C VAL A 210 4.74 12.29 -10.97
N ASP A 211 4.60 11.29 -10.10
CA ASP A 211 4.29 11.51 -8.68
C ASP A 211 5.41 12.30 -7.97
N LEU A 212 6.68 12.04 -8.30
CA LEU A 212 7.81 12.81 -7.80
C LEU A 212 7.72 14.27 -8.25
N ALA A 213 7.47 14.51 -9.54
CA ALA A 213 7.34 15.87 -10.07
C ALA A 213 6.20 16.64 -9.40
N LEU A 214 5.02 16.02 -9.25
CA LEU A 214 3.89 16.62 -8.54
C LEU A 214 4.18 16.88 -7.07
N TRP A 215 4.93 16.00 -6.41
CA TRP A 215 5.32 16.19 -5.02
C TRP A 215 6.33 17.33 -4.85
N LEU A 216 7.36 17.38 -5.71
CA LEU A 216 8.36 18.47 -5.71
C LEU A 216 7.71 19.82 -5.99
N ASP A 217 6.78 19.85 -6.95
CA ASP A 217 6.00 21.05 -7.29
C ASP A 217 5.16 21.54 -6.09
N ARG A 218 4.44 20.61 -5.46
CA ARG A 218 3.51 20.93 -4.37
C ARG A 218 4.21 21.34 -3.07
N TYR A 219 5.28 20.65 -2.69
CA TYR A 219 5.89 20.79 -1.38
C TYR A 219 7.19 21.60 -1.40
N GLN A 220 7.80 21.80 -2.57
CA GLN A 220 9.06 22.53 -2.75
C GLN A 220 10.10 22.25 -1.65
N PRO A 221 10.42 20.97 -1.36
CA PRO A 221 11.34 20.66 -0.26
C PRO A 221 12.77 21.10 -0.60
N GLU A 222 13.72 20.99 0.31
CA GLU A 222 15.14 21.04 -0.04
C GLU A 222 15.63 19.60 -0.24
N LEU A 223 16.31 19.33 -1.36
CA LEU A 223 16.89 18.01 -1.64
C LEU A 223 18.40 18.09 -1.45
N ALA A 224 18.91 17.33 -0.49
CA ALA A 224 20.34 17.03 -0.39
C ALA A 224 20.55 15.63 -0.97
N LEU A 225 20.97 15.55 -2.24
CA LEU A 225 21.37 14.28 -2.84
C LEU A 225 22.81 13.99 -2.38
N GLN A 226 23.01 12.91 -1.63
CA GLN A 226 24.35 12.42 -1.33
C GLN A 226 24.96 11.87 -2.62
N GLU A 227 26.13 12.38 -3.01
CA GLU A 227 26.93 11.79 -4.09
C GLU A 227 27.18 10.31 -3.75
N PRO A 228 26.97 9.39 -4.70
CA PRO A 228 27.22 7.97 -4.45
C PRO A 228 28.69 7.78 -4.06
N HIS A 229 28.93 7.24 -2.87
CA HIS A 229 30.27 6.81 -2.47
C HIS A 229 30.81 5.82 -3.53
N ALA A 230 31.90 6.22 -4.18
CA ALA A 230 32.63 5.43 -5.17
C ALA A 230 33.22 4.14 -4.57
#